data_AF-A0A2V8XGN2-F1
#
_entry.id   AF-A0A2V8XGN2-F1
#
_cell.length_a   1.000
_cell.length_b   1.000
_cell.length_c   1.000
_cell.angle_alpha   90.00
_cell.angle_beta   90.00
_cell.angle_gamma   90.00
#
_symmetry.space_group_name_H-M   'P 1'
#
loop_
_entity.id
_entity.type
_entity.pdbx_description
1 polymer ?
#
loop_
_entity_poly.entity_id
_entity_poly.type
_entity_poly.pdbx_seq_one_letter_code
_entity_poly.pdbx_strand_id
1 'polypeptide(L)'
;MKSSYNGKPVPTEGKPIGYSGGELQVPDTPIIPFIEGDGTGRDIWKASRRVFDAAVEHAYGGKRRVAWFEVFAGEKAFKTFNEWLPNDTV
;
A
#
# COMPACT_ATOMS: atom_id res chain seq x y z
N MET A 1 -6.08 -12.01 8.58
CA MET A 1 -4.98 -11.27 7.93
C MET A 1 -3.67 -11.87 8.40
N LYS A 2 -2.69 -12.10 7.51
CA LYS A 2 -1.35 -12.51 7.95
C LYS A 2 -0.67 -11.33 8.67
N SER A 3 0.32 -11.59 9.53
CA SER A 3 1.12 -10.54 10.17
C SER A 3 2.16 -9.92 9.23
N SER A 4 2.44 -10.58 8.09
CA SER A 4 3.38 -10.12 7.06
C SER A 4 3.01 -10.70 5.69
N TYR A 5 3.47 -10.02 4.63
CA TYR A 5 3.38 -10.42 3.22
C TYR A 5 4.70 -10.09 2.54
N ASN A 6 5.22 -10.95 1.66
CA ASN A 6 6.52 -10.75 0.99
C ASN A 6 7.68 -10.47 1.96
N GLY A 7 7.64 -11.03 3.17
CA GLY A 7 8.62 -10.77 4.24
C GLY A 7 8.55 -9.36 4.86
N LYS A 8 7.52 -8.56 4.53
CA LYS A 8 7.27 -7.24 5.10
C LYS A 8 6.13 -7.31 6.13
N PRO A 9 6.32 -6.81 7.36
CA PRO A 9 5.26 -6.77 8.35
C PRO A 9 4.16 -5.82 7.91
N VAL A 10 2.91 -6.18 8.17
CA VAL A 10 1.75 -5.31 7.95
C VAL A 10 1.91 -4.05 8.83
N PRO A 11 1.64 -2.83 8.32
CA PRO A 11 1.73 -1.61 9.11
C PRO A 11 0.85 -1.67 10.36
N THR A 12 1.39 -1.26 11.50
CA THR A 12 0.70 -1.32 12.81
C THR A 12 -0.12 -0.07 13.10
N GLU A 13 0.19 1.01 12.41
CA GLU A 13 -0.44 2.31 12.50
C GLU A 13 -1.77 2.40 11.73
N GLY A 14 -2.10 1.39 10.91
CA GLY A 14 -3.28 1.36 10.07
C GLY A 14 -4.21 0.17 10.34
N LYS A 15 -5.39 0.20 9.72
CA LYS A 15 -6.38 -0.90 9.74
C LYS A 15 -6.79 -1.30 8.32
N PRO A 16 -7.10 -2.59 8.07
CA PRO A 16 -7.59 -3.03 6.77
C PRO A 16 -8.95 -2.40 6.45
N ILE A 17 -9.20 -2.18 5.15
CA ILE A 17 -10.53 -1.79 4.66
C ILE A 17 -11.45 -3.02 4.72
N GLY A 18 -12.61 -2.88 5.34
CA GLY A 18 -13.64 -3.91 5.38
C GLY A 18 -14.63 -3.77 4.22
N TYR A 19 -15.37 -4.85 3.94
CA TYR A 19 -16.51 -4.82 3.02
C TYR A 19 -17.63 -5.68 3.58
N SER A 20 -18.82 -5.09 3.76
CA SER A 20 -19.98 -5.79 4.31
C SER A 20 -21.26 -5.15 3.80
N GLY A 21 -22.27 -5.96 3.45
CA GLY A 21 -23.58 -5.42 3.09
C GLY A 21 -23.58 -4.55 1.82
N GLY A 22 -22.60 -4.70 0.93
CA GLY A 22 -22.48 -3.88 -0.28
C GLY A 22 -21.68 -2.59 -0.11
N GLU A 23 -21.17 -2.30 1.10
CA GLU A 23 -20.48 -1.05 1.41
C GLU A 23 -19.04 -1.28 1.90
N LEU A 24 -18.16 -0.35 1.56
CA LEU A 24 -16.78 -0.29 2.08
C LEU A 24 -16.76 0.33 3.47
N GLN A 25 -16.11 -0.35 4.40
CA GLN A 25 -15.81 0.15 5.73
C GLN A 25 -14.37 0.66 5.76
N VAL A 26 -14.19 1.96 5.48
CA VAL A 26 -12.86 2.58 5.38
C VAL A 26 -12.52 3.26 6.72
N PRO A 27 -11.50 2.80 7.46
CA PRO A 27 -11.06 3.46 8.70
C PRO A 27 -10.38 4.80 8.41
N ASP A 28 -10.16 5.63 9.44
CA ASP A 28 -9.47 6.93 9.29
C ASP A 28 -7.97 6.79 8.94
N THR A 29 -7.38 5.63 9.21
CA THR A 29 -6.03 5.28 8.73
C THR A 29 -6.06 3.91 8.05
N PRO A 30 -6.49 3.84 6.78
CA PRO A 30 -6.53 2.59 6.04
C PRO A 30 -5.13 2.14 5.64
N ILE A 31 -4.92 0.83 5.66
CA ILE A 31 -3.76 0.19 5.03
C ILE A 31 -4.05 0.08 3.53
N ILE A 32 -3.20 0.69 2.71
CA ILE A 32 -3.34 0.65 1.25
C ILE A 32 -2.08 0.00 0.67
N PRO A 33 -2.21 -1.19 0.04
CA PRO A 33 -1.11 -1.80 -0.65
C PRO A 33 -0.75 -1.00 -1.92
N PHE A 34 0.53 -0.91 -2.23
CA PHE A 34 1.03 -0.35 -3.48
C PHE A 34 2.12 -1.23 -4.09
N ILE A 35 2.21 -1.20 -5.42
CA ILE A 35 3.31 -1.81 -6.17
C ILE A 35 4.12 -0.67 -6.77
N GLU A 36 5.42 -0.60 -6.48
CA GLU A 36 6.32 0.45 -7.02
C GLU A 36 6.35 0.40 -8.56
N GLY A 37 6.23 -0.79 -9.15
CA GLY A 37 6.26 -1.04 -10.58
C GLY A 37 7.68 -1.04 -11.16
N ASP A 38 7.75 -1.17 -12.48
CA ASP A 38 9.00 -1.26 -13.24
C ASP A 38 9.29 0.04 -14.00
N GLY A 39 10.51 0.17 -14.54
CA GLY A 39 10.92 1.35 -15.30
C GLY A 39 10.83 2.63 -14.46
N THR A 40 10.01 3.59 -14.89
CA THR A 40 9.78 4.86 -14.20
C THR A 40 8.89 4.75 -12.96
N GLY A 41 8.37 3.55 -12.64
CA GLY A 41 7.46 3.32 -11.52
C GLY A 41 7.99 3.86 -10.18
N ARG A 42 9.27 3.64 -9.88
CA ARG A 42 9.91 4.18 -8.66
C ARG A 42 9.84 5.70 -8.55
N ASP A 43 10.14 6.39 -9.64
CA ASP A 43 10.17 7.85 -9.66
C ASP A 43 8.75 8.42 -9.53
N ILE A 44 7.81 7.83 -10.27
CA ILE A 44 6.39 8.19 -10.24
C ILE A 44 5.81 7.93 -8.84
N TRP A 45 6.03 6.75 -8.26
CA TRP A 45 5.49 6.41 -6.96
C TRP A 45 6.03 7.32 -5.84
N LYS A 46 7.35 7.59 -5.84
CA LYS A 46 7.97 8.51 -4.88
C LYS A 46 7.36 9.91 -4.95
N ALA A 47 6.98 10.38 -6.14
CA ALA A 47 6.28 11.65 -6.31
C ALA A 47 4.80 11.55 -5.88
N SER A 48 4.07 10.54 -6.36
CA SER A 48 2.64 10.32 -6.09
C SER A 48 2.34 10.21 -4.61
N ARG A 49 3.13 9.43 -3.84
CA ARG A 49 2.95 9.31 -2.40
C ARG A 49 2.97 10.66 -1.70
N ARG A 50 3.90 11.55 -2.07
CA ARG A 50 4.01 12.90 -1.47
C ARG A 50 2.77 13.74 -1.77
N VAL A 51 2.23 13.64 -2.98
CA VAL A 51 1.00 14.34 -3.39
C VAL A 51 -0.19 13.82 -2.59
N PHE A 52 -0.36 12.49 -2.50
CA PHE A 52 -1.48 11.89 -1.75
C PHE A 52 -1.41 12.21 -0.25
N ASP A 53 -0.24 12.06 0.37
CA ASP A 53 -0.04 12.34 1.80
C ASP A 53 -0.39 13.81 2.10
N ALA A 54 0.08 14.76 1.27
CA ALA A 54 -0.23 16.18 1.43
C ALA A 54 -1.71 16.50 1.19
N ALA A 55 -2.35 15.87 0.20
CA ALA A 55 -3.76 16.09 -0.10
C ALA A 55 -4.67 15.59 1.04
N VAL A 56 -4.37 14.41 1.60
CA VAL A 56 -5.10 13.85 2.74
C VAL A 56 -4.90 14.74 3.98
N GLU A 57 -3.66 15.15 4.27
CA GLU A 57 -3.37 16.05 5.38
C GLU A 57 -4.14 17.36 5.26
N HIS A 58 -4.12 17.98 4.08
CA HIS A 58 -4.82 19.24 3.82
C HIS A 58 -6.35 19.12 3.95
N ALA A 59 -6.93 18.05 3.41
CA ALA A 59 -8.38 17.86 3.42
C ALA A 59 -8.94 17.52 4.81
N TYR A 60 -8.16 16.82 5.64
CA TYR A 60 -8.65 16.27 6.91
C TYR A 60 -7.98 16.85 8.15
N GLY A 61 -7.01 17.75 8.02
CA GLY A 61 -6.31 18.39 9.14
C GLY A 61 -5.71 17.37 10.10
N GLY A 62 -5.04 16.35 9.57
CA GLY A 62 -4.41 15.27 10.32
C GLY A 62 -5.35 14.22 10.91
N LYS A 63 -6.68 14.37 10.79
CA LYS A 63 -7.65 13.37 11.27
C LYS A 63 -7.61 12.06 10.47
N ARG A 64 -7.15 12.12 9.22
CA ARG A 64 -6.97 10.96 8.34
C ARG A 64 -5.55 10.91 7.81
N ARG A 65 -5.06 9.69 7.59
CA ARG A 65 -3.73 9.38 7.02
C ARG A 65 -3.80 8.07 6.24
N VAL A 66 -2.81 7.75 5.43
CA VAL A 66 -2.72 6.45 4.75
C VAL A 66 -1.52 5.67 5.30
N ALA A 67 -1.75 4.40 5.67
CA ALA A 67 -0.68 3.47 5.99
C ALA A 67 -0.30 2.71 4.71
N TRP A 68 0.68 3.24 3.97
CA TRP A 68 1.14 2.63 2.73
C TRP A 68 1.90 1.33 3.00
N PHE A 69 1.51 0.25 2.32
CA PHE A 69 2.16 -1.05 2.43
C PHE A 69 2.71 -1.49 1.08
N GLU A 70 4.01 -1.71 0.97
CA GLU A 70 4.59 -2.17 -0.30
C GLU A 70 4.32 -3.66 -0.50
N VAL A 71 3.77 -4.01 -1.67
CA VAL A 71 3.70 -5.38 -2.20
C VAL A 71 4.41 -5.43 -3.55
N PHE A 72 4.81 -6.62 -3.98
CA PHE A 72 5.80 -6.77 -5.03
C PHE A 72 5.22 -7.43 -6.28
N ALA A 73 5.45 -6.82 -7.43
CA ALA A 73 5.25 -7.45 -8.73
C ALA A 73 6.27 -6.88 -9.73
N GLY A 74 6.49 -7.57 -10.85
CA GLY A 74 7.37 -7.13 -11.92
C GLY A 74 8.85 -7.43 -11.69
N GLU A 75 9.71 -6.69 -12.38
CA GLU A 75 11.17 -6.82 -12.33
C GLU A 75 11.70 -6.69 -10.90
N LYS A 76 11.13 -5.79 -10.10
CA LYS A 76 11.51 -5.66 -8.68
C LYS A 76 11.22 -6.93 -7.89
N ALA A 77 10.09 -7.58 -8.14
CA ALA A 77 9.75 -8.86 -7.51
C ALA A 77 10.69 -9.98 -7.97
N PHE A 78 10.94 -10.07 -9.28
CA PHE A 78 11.82 -11.09 -9.84
C PHE A 78 13.24 -10.98 -9.28
N LYS A 79 13.81 -9.78 -9.18
CA LYS A 79 15.13 -9.56 -8.59
C LYS A 79 15.20 -9.89 -7.10
N THR A 80 14.08 -9.80 -6.37
CA THR A 80 14.03 -9.97 -4.92
C THR A 80 13.69 -11.41 -4.52
N PHE A 81 12.75 -12.04 -5.23
CA PHE A 81 12.15 -13.33 -4.86
C PHE A 81 12.34 -14.41 -5.94
N ASN A 82 12.96 -14.09 -7.09
CA ASN A 82 13.03 -14.95 -8.28
C ASN A 82 11.64 -15.35 -8.82
N GLU A 83 10.63 -14.52 -8.56
CA GLU A 83 9.24 -14.69 -8.98
C GLU A 83 8.70 -13.33 -9.46
N TRP A 84 8.04 -13.31 -10.62
CA TRP A 84 7.46 -12.08 -11.19
C TRP A 84 6.24 -11.58 -10.43
N LEU A 85 5.47 -12.49 -9.84
CA LEU A 85 4.28 -12.19 -9.03
C LEU A 85 4.20 -13.20 -7.88
N PRO A 86 4.78 -12.86 -6.72
CA PRO A 86 4.69 -13.71 -5.53
C PRO A 86 3.23 -13.90 -5.09
N ASN A 87 2.90 -15.10 -4.59
CA ASN A 87 1.55 -15.40 -4.11
C ASN A 87 1.07 -14.49 -2.98
N ASP A 88 1.98 -13.96 -2.17
CA ASP A 88 1.65 -13.02 -1.09
C ASP A 88 1.12 -11.66 -1.61
N THR A 89 1.30 -11.35 -2.90
CA THR A 89 0.81 -10.11 -3.52
C THR A 89 -0.68 -10.19 -3.90
N VAL A 90 -1.26 -11.40 -4.03
CA VAL A 90 -2.64 -11.65 -4.52
C VAL A 90 -3.58 -12.09 -3.41
#